data_AF-Q5DFU2-F1
#
_entry.id   AF-Q5DFU2-F1
#
_cell.length_a   1.000
_cell.length_b   1.000
_cell.length_c   1.000
_cell.angle_alpha   90.00
_cell.angle_beta   90.00
_cell.angle_gamma   90.00
#
_symmetry.space_group_name_H-M   'P 1'
#
loop_
_entity.id
_entity.type
_entity.pdbx_description
1 polymer ?
#
loop_
_entity_poly.entity_id
_entity_poly.type
_entity_poly.pdbx_seq_one_letter_code
_entity_poly.pdbx_strand_id
1 'polypeptide(L)'
;MGGSSHDKSVDVTRESLFRELKPHAGYKVRDIFGSIIDIPVTLFRVHVVDKVRTPYPYYHKRYNRVPTVDQCLTDDFACLEEADQQYRRDRLVDMNIVRILRNSKNQCIQWHKHDHEDVNQFCGPLIADYENAAVNYYIKYGELHHSANVTEVFMKQKHRMLWERRHGPVGQEGEERKKLAAAAEEAVKEKNSVSRLREFGFRRYVPKEVHL
;
A
#
# COMPACT_ATOMS: atom_id res chain seq x y z
N MET A 1 28.42 -21.92 27.17
CA MET A 1 27.75 -20.67 27.58
C MET A 1 27.36 -19.94 26.32
N GLY A 2 26.14 -20.17 25.86
CA GLY A 2 25.64 -19.73 24.57
C GLY A 2 25.13 -18.29 24.64
N GLY A 3 25.60 -17.47 23.70
CA GLY A 3 25.13 -16.11 23.50
C GLY A 3 23.80 -16.09 22.76
N SER A 4 22.87 -15.31 23.32
CA SER A 4 21.65 -14.85 22.69
C SER A 4 21.95 -14.21 21.33
N SER A 5 21.20 -14.59 20.30
CA SER A 5 21.00 -13.74 19.13
C SER A 5 19.54 -13.84 18.69
N HIS A 6 18.90 -12.68 18.80
CA HIS A 6 17.53 -12.35 18.42
C HIS A 6 17.26 -12.57 16.94
N ASP A 7 15.98 -12.80 16.65
CA ASP A 7 15.25 -12.45 15.44
C ASP A 7 15.91 -12.72 14.10
N LYS A 8 15.45 -13.81 13.46
CA LYS A 8 15.34 -13.83 12.00
C LYS A 8 13.87 -13.75 11.65
N SER A 9 13.35 -12.53 11.51
CA SER A 9 12.27 -12.32 10.54
C SER A 9 12.79 -12.89 9.23
N VAL A 10 12.14 -13.94 8.72
CA VAL A 10 12.52 -14.54 7.44
C VAL A 10 12.05 -13.56 6.38
N ASP A 11 12.89 -12.59 6.06
CA ASP A 11 12.69 -11.76 4.88
C ASP A 11 12.68 -12.71 3.69
N VAL A 12 11.56 -12.75 2.95
CA VAL A 12 11.41 -13.52 1.73
C VAL A 12 12.37 -12.90 0.70
N THR A 13 13.62 -13.35 0.70
CA THR A 13 14.62 -12.90 -0.27
C THR A 13 14.18 -13.35 -1.66
N ARG A 14 14.54 -12.59 -2.70
CA ARG A 14 14.28 -12.96 -4.11
C ARG A 14 14.72 -14.40 -4.41
N GLU A 15 15.78 -14.86 -3.76
CA GLU A 15 16.34 -16.22 -3.85
C GLU A 15 15.42 -17.28 -3.24
N SER A 16 14.69 -16.97 -2.17
CA SER A 16 13.72 -17.89 -1.56
C SER A 16 12.49 -18.14 -2.46
N LEU A 17 12.12 -17.18 -3.33
CA LEU A 17 11.08 -17.36 -4.36
C LEU A 17 11.52 -18.32 -5.48
N PHE A 18 12.82 -18.52 -5.67
CA PHE A 18 13.38 -19.45 -6.66
C PHE A 18 13.91 -20.75 -6.04
N ARG A 19 13.64 -21.01 -4.75
CA ARG A 19 14.03 -22.28 -4.13
C ARG A 19 13.23 -23.40 -4.80
N GLU A 20 13.95 -24.35 -5.39
CA GLU A 20 13.34 -25.55 -5.97
C GLU A 20 12.45 -26.24 -4.94
N LEU A 21 11.16 -26.36 -5.27
CA LEU A 21 10.16 -26.99 -4.42
C LEU A 21 10.49 -28.49 -4.36
N LYS A 22 11.06 -28.98 -3.24
CA LYS A 22 11.26 -30.41 -3.03
C LYS A 22 9.90 -31.08 -2.88
N PRO A 23 9.48 -31.92 -3.83
CA PRO A 23 8.08 -32.24 -3.92
C PRO A 23 7.74 -33.46 -3.01
N HIS A 24 6.65 -33.39 -2.23
CA HIS A 24 6.19 -34.47 -1.31
C HIS A 24 5.04 -35.30 -1.88
N ALA A 25 5.24 -36.59 -2.15
CA ALA A 25 4.36 -37.65 -2.71
C ALA A 25 2.96 -37.33 -3.31
N GLY A 26 2.10 -36.52 -2.67
CA GLY A 26 0.79 -36.08 -3.16
C GLY A 26 0.80 -35.07 -4.32
N TYR A 27 1.94 -34.45 -4.66
CA TYR A 27 2.07 -33.57 -5.84
C TYR A 27 2.01 -34.32 -7.18
N LYS A 28 2.28 -35.63 -7.19
CA LYS A 28 2.44 -36.41 -8.43
C LYS A 28 1.18 -36.55 -9.28
N VAL A 29 -0.02 -36.44 -8.68
CA VAL A 29 -1.29 -36.54 -9.41
C VAL A 29 -1.68 -35.20 -10.07
N ARG A 30 -1.34 -34.07 -9.43
CA ARG A 30 -1.48 -32.73 -10.03
C ARG A 30 -0.55 -32.54 -11.23
N ASP A 31 0.64 -33.15 -11.19
CA ASP A 31 1.62 -33.11 -12.29
C ASP A 31 1.13 -33.78 -13.57
N ILE A 32 0.36 -34.88 -13.49
CA ILE A 32 -0.10 -35.59 -14.70
C ILE A 32 -1.17 -34.75 -15.44
N PHE A 33 -2.16 -34.21 -14.72
CA PHE A 33 -3.17 -33.35 -15.35
C PHE A 33 -2.60 -32.00 -15.78
N GLY A 34 -1.68 -31.42 -15.00
CA GLY A 34 -0.96 -30.22 -15.38
C GLY A 34 -0.14 -30.43 -16.65
N SER A 35 0.64 -31.52 -16.73
CA SER A 35 1.46 -31.82 -17.90
C SER A 35 0.64 -32.12 -19.17
N ILE A 36 -0.54 -32.74 -19.07
CA ILE A 36 -1.42 -32.97 -20.23
C ILE A 36 -1.86 -31.65 -20.90
N ILE A 37 -2.01 -30.56 -20.14
CA ILE A 37 -2.41 -29.24 -20.67
C ILE A 37 -1.20 -28.36 -20.96
N ASP A 38 -0.21 -28.36 -20.08
CA ASP A 38 0.93 -27.45 -20.17
C ASP A 38 1.90 -27.85 -21.30
N ILE A 39 2.09 -29.15 -21.55
CA ILE A 39 2.93 -29.65 -22.65
C ILE A 39 2.41 -29.19 -24.03
N PRO A 40 1.13 -29.38 -24.41
CA PRO A 40 0.65 -28.91 -25.71
C PRO A 40 0.65 -27.38 -25.80
N VAL A 41 0.38 -26.65 -24.71
CA VAL A 41 0.40 -25.17 -24.70
C VAL A 41 1.81 -24.63 -24.89
N THR A 42 2.80 -25.21 -24.21
CA THR A 42 4.21 -24.83 -24.37
C THR A 42 4.73 -25.18 -25.76
N LEU A 43 4.36 -26.34 -26.31
CA LEU A 43 4.67 -26.69 -27.70
C LEU A 43 4.08 -25.70 -28.69
N PHE A 44 2.80 -25.31 -28.53
CA PHE A 44 2.15 -24.31 -29.38
C PHE A 44 2.83 -22.95 -29.29
N ARG A 45 3.20 -22.51 -28.07
CA ARG A 45 3.94 -21.26 -27.87
C ARG A 45 5.25 -21.27 -28.66
N VAL A 46 6.06 -22.31 -28.51
CA VAL A 46 7.39 -22.38 -29.14
C VAL A 46 7.29 -22.59 -30.67
N HIS A 47 6.36 -23.44 -31.12
CA HIS A 47 6.31 -23.85 -32.52
C HIS A 47 5.50 -22.90 -33.40
N VAL A 48 4.51 -22.19 -32.83
CA VAL A 48 3.61 -21.30 -33.57
C VAL A 48 3.83 -19.85 -33.16
N VAL A 49 3.62 -19.52 -31.88
CA VAL A 49 3.62 -18.11 -31.42
C VAL A 49 4.98 -17.47 -31.60
N ASP A 50 6.05 -18.11 -31.13
CA ASP A 50 7.40 -17.53 -31.15
C ASP A 50 7.96 -17.44 -32.58
N LYS A 51 7.51 -18.30 -33.51
CA LYS A 51 7.90 -18.23 -34.94
C LYS A 51 7.12 -17.16 -35.72
N VAL A 52 5.86 -16.91 -35.36
CA VAL A 52 5.00 -15.89 -35.99
C VAL A 52 5.31 -14.50 -35.43
N ARG A 53 5.67 -14.41 -34.14
CA ARG A 53 5.95 -13.15 -33.47
C ARG A 53 7.34 -12.61 -33.86
N THR A 54 7.39 -11.68 -34.80
CA THR A 54 8.57 -10.86 -35.01
C THR A 54 8.71 -9.85 -33.86
N PRO A 55 9.82 -9.84 -33.09
CA PRO A 55 9.98 -8.89 -32.00
C PRO A 55 10.15 -7.48 -32.58
N TYR A 56 9.15 -6.62 -32.37
CA TYR A 56 9.23 -5.20 -32.70
C TYR A 56 9.60 -4.39 -31.46
N PRO A 57 10.64 -3.54 -31.50
CA PRO A 57 11.01 -2.71 -30.36
C PRO A 57 9.93 -1.66 -30.10
N TYR A 58 9.46 -1.58 -28.86
CA TYR A 58 8.61 -0.49 -28.39
C TYR A 58 9.34 0.30 -27.30
N TYR A 59 9.14 1.61 -27.28
CA TYR A 59 9.80 2.50 -26.33
C TYR A 59 8.77 3.18 -25.44
N HIS A 60 9.14 3.38 -24.17
CA HIS A 60 8.34 4.18 -23.26
C HIS A 60 8.47 5.66 -23.62
N LYS A 61 7.34 6.31 -23.89
CA LYS A 61 7.32 7.74 -24.19
C LYS A 61 7.73 8.54 -22.95
N ARG A 62 8.71 9.43 -23.13
CA ARG A 62 9.18 10.37 -22.10
C ARG A 62 8.59 11.75 -22.40
N TYR A 63 7.92 12.32 -21.41
CA TYR A 63 7.41 13.69 -21.49
C TYR A 63 8.36 14.60 -20.72
N ASN A 64 8.78 15.69 -21.33
CA ASN A 64 9.55 16.72 -20.64
C ASN A 64 8.61 17.49 -19.69
N ARG A 65 9.19 18.07 -18.63
CA ARG A 65 8.43 18.92 -17.70
C ARG A 65 8.14 20.26 -18.36
N VAL A 66 6.91 20.72 -18.18
CA VAL A 66 6.38 22.04 -18.55
C VAL A 66 6.40 22.93 -17.30
N PRO A 67 6.47 24.27 -17.42
CA PRO A 67 6.20 25.17 -16.30
C PRO A 67 4.89 24.82 -15.58
N THR A 68 4.90 24.97 -14.26
CA THR A 68 3.73 24.73 -13.41
C THR A 68 2.78 25.93 -13.43
N VAL A 69 1.53 25.72 -13.03
CA VAL A 69 0.44 26.72 -13.11
C VAL A 69 0.71 28.03 -12.35
N ASP A 70 1.59 28.00 -11.35
CA ASP A 70 2.02 29.17 -10.57
C ASP A 70 2.95 30.11 -11.34
N GLN A 71 3.61 29.62 -12.38
CA GLN A 71 4.53 30.39 -13.23
C GLN A 71 3.85 30.99 -14.46
N CYS A 72 2.70 30.43 -14.86
CA CYS A 72 1.93 30.91 -16.00
C CYS A 72 1.21 32.24 -15.70
N LEU A 73 1.14 33.11 -16.71
CA LEU A 73 0.28 34.30 -16.66
C LEU A 73 -1.19 33.89 -16.87
N THR A 74 -2.12 34.68 -16.33
CA THR A 74 -3.56 34.33 -16.33
C THR A 74 -4.22 34.40 -17.71
N ASP A 75 -3.65 35.17 -18.63
CA ASP A 75 -4.11 35.34 -20.02
C ASP A 75 -3.37 34.44 -21.02
N ASP A 76 -2.29 33.77 -20.61
CA ASP A 76 -1.56 32.82 -21.44
C ASP A 76 -2.23 31.44 -21.41
N PHE A 77 -3.21 31.26 -22.30
CA PHE A 77 -3.93 30.00 -22.44
C PHE A 77 -3.03 28.82 -22.86
N ALA A 78 -1.95 29.06 -23.60
CA ALA A 78 -1.07 27.97 -24.03
C ALA A 78 -0.32 27.38 -22.84
N CYS A 79 0.25 28.23 -21.98
CA CYS A 79 0.91 27.79 -20.75
C CYS A 79 -0.06 27.03 -19.82
N LEU A 80 -1.28 27.55 -19.65
CA LEU A 80 -2.29 26.92 -18.80
C LEU A 80 -2.72 25.54 -19.32
N GLU A 81 -2.93 25.40 -20.62
CA GLU A 81 -3.30 24.12 -21.24
C GLU A 81 -2.17 23.09 -21.17
N GLU A 82 -0.92 23.48 -21.40
CA GLU A 82 0.22 22.57 -21.26
C GLU A 82 0.42 22.11 -19.81
N ALA A 83 0.25 23.02 -18.85
CA ALA A 83 0.28 22.70 -17.42
C ALA A 83 -0.87 21.77 -17.01
N ASP A 84 -2.08 21.99 -17.54
CA ASP A 84 -3.23 21.11 -17.29
C ASP A 84 -3.02 19.71 -17.86
N GLN A 85 -2.46 19.60 -19.08
CA GLN A 85 -2.10 18.31 -19.65
C GLN A 85 -1.04 17.57 -18.83
N GLN A 86 -0.04 18.28 -18.30
CA GLN A 86 0.93 17.67 -17.40
C GLN A 86 0.25 17.18 -16.11
N TYR A 87 -0.60 18.01 -15.51
CA TYR A 87 -1.37 17.66 -14.33
C TYR A 87 -2.22 16.40 -14.55
N ARG A 88 -2.93 16.29 -15.68
CA ARG A 88 -3.72 15.09 -16.01
C ARG A 88 -2.86 13.83 -16.11
N ARG A 89 -1.68 13.93 -16.71
CA ARG A 89 -0.73 12.81 -16.80
C ARG A 89 -0.22 12.42 -15.42
N ASP A 90 0.19 13.39 -14.61
CA ASP A 90 0.68 13.14 -13.24
C ASP A 90 -0.42 12.54 -12.35
N ARG A 91 -1.69 12.98 -12.48
CA ARG A 91 -2.85 12.39 -11.77
C ARG A 91 -3.07 10.92 -12.14
N LEU A 92 -2.92 10.56 -13.41
CA LEU A 92 -3.00 9.17 -13.87
C LEU A 92 -1.85 8.32 -13.33
N VAL A 93 -0.64 8.88 -13.26
CA VAL A 93 0.52 8.21 -12.67
C VAL A 93 0.27 7.96 -11.17
N ASP A 94 -0.14 8.97 -10.41
CA ASP A 94 -0.42 8.86 -8.98
C ASP A 94 -1.52 7.84 -8.68
N MET A 95 -2.58 7.79 -9.51
CA MET A 95 -3.64 6.78 -9.40
C MET A 95 -3.07 5.36 -9.58
N ASN A 96 -2.17 5.16 -10.55
CA ASN A 96 -1.54 3.87 -10.79
C ASN A 96 -0.56 3.49 -9.67
N ILE A 97 0.14 4.45 -9.06
CA ILE A 97 0.98 4.20 -7.88
C ILE A 97 0.14 3.61 -6.73
N VAL A 98 -0.99 4.27 -6.39
CA VAL A 98 -1.90 3.76 -5.35
C VAL A 98 -2.45 2.38 -5.71
N ARG A 99 -2.76 2.14 -6.98
CA ARG A 99 -3.23 0.83 -7.47
C ARG A 99 -2.17 -0.26 -7.30
N ILE A 100 -0.91 0.03 -7.61
CA ILE A 100 0.20 -0.91 -7.44
C ILE A 100 0.37 -1.26 -5.97
N LEU A 101 0.42 -0.26 -5.09
CA LEU A 101 0.54 -0.48 -3.64
C LEU A 101 -0.64 -1.29 -3.07
N ARG A 102 -1.86 -1.02 -3.55
CA ARG A 102 -3.04 -1.82 -3.19
C ARG A 102 -2.87 -3.28 -3.59
N ASN A 103 -2.40 -3.54 -4.81
CA ASN A 103 -2.19 -4.89 -5.30
C ASN A 103 -1.12 -5.62 -4.48
N SER A 104 0.01 -4.97 -4.20
CA SER A 104 1.08 -5.52 -3.37
C SER A 104 0.58 -5.88 -1.97
N LYS A 105 -0.16 -4.97 -1.33
CA LYS A 105 -0.81 -5.23 -0.03
C LYS A 105 -1.74 -6.45 -0.10
N ASN A 106 -2.61 -6.49 -1.09
CA ASN A 106 -3.59 -7.57 -1.23
C ASN A 106 -2.92 -8.91 -1.52
N GLN A 107 -1.82 -8.93 -2.29
CA GLN A 107 -1.02 -10.14 -2.55
C GLN A 107 -0.37 -10.66 -1.27
N CYS A 108 0.22 -9.77 -0.47
CA CYS A 108 0.79 -10.16 0.83
C CYS A 108 -0.28 -10.75 1.76
N ILE A 109 -1.41 -10.03 1.91
CA ILE A 109 -2.52 -10.51 2.73
C ILE A 109 -3.01 -11.86 2.22
N GLN A 110 -3.16 -12.03 0.90
CA GLN A 110 -3.59 -13.27 0.25
C GLN A 110 -2.65 -14.45 0.52
N TRP A 111 -1.35 -14.20 0.59
CA TRP A 111 -0.35 -15.22 0.87
C TRP A 111 -0.37 -15.68 2.34
N HIS A 112 -0.52 -14.74 3.27
CA HIS A 112 -0.48 -15.01 4.72
C HIS A 112 -1.87 -15.20 5.37
N LYS A 113 -2.93 -15.47 4.58
CA LYS A 113 -4.34 -15.52 5.09
C LYS A 113 -4.61 -16.53 6.20
N HIS A 114 -3.72 -17.50 6.42
CA HIS A 114 -3.96 -18.59 7.36
C HIS A 114 -4.00 -18.12 8.82
N ASP A 115 -3.14 -17.17 9.18
CA ASP A 115 -3.01 -16.65 10.54
C ASP A 115 -2.99 -15.11 10.58
N HIS A 116 -3.76 -14.52 11.48
CA HIS A 116 -3.88 -13.06 11.59
C HIS A 116 -2.60 -12.38 12.11
N GLU A 117 -1.82 -13.07 12.95
CA GLU A 117 -0.57 -12.55 13.51
C GLU A 117 0.51 -12.39 12.43
N ASP A 118 0.65 -13.39 11.55
CA ASP A 118 1.56 -13.36 10.40
C ASP A 118 1.27 -12.21 9.45
N VAL A 119 -0.01 -11.93 9.17
CA VAL A 119 -0.40 -10.80 8.31
C VAL A 119 0.10 -9.47 8.89
N ASN A 120 -0.05 -9.26 10.18
CA ASN A 120 0.37 -8.02 10.81
C ASN A 120 1.90 -7.89 10.86
N GLN A 121 2.61 -8.99 11.13
CA GLN A 121 4.07 -9.00 11.19
C GLN A 121 4.71 -8.78 9.82
N PHE A 122 4.26 -9.50 8.79
CA PHE A 122 4.90 -9.47 7.46
C PHE A 122 4.31 -8.40 6.53
N CYS A 123 3.00 -8.17 6.57
CA CYS A 123 2.34 -7.21 5.67
C CYS A 123 2.21 -5.80 6.27
N GLY A 124 2.54 -5.61 7.55
CA GLY A 124 2.52 -4.30 8.23
C GLY A 124 3.10 -3.13 7.42
N PRO A 125 4.35 -3.19 6.91
CA PRO A 125 4.93 -2.09 6.14
C PRO A 125 4.18 -1.81 4.83
N LEU A 126 3.74 -2.85 4.12
CA LEU A 126 2.97 -2.69 2.87
C LEU A 126 1.59 -2.07 3.09
N ILE A 127 0.96 -2.38 4.23
CA ILE A 127 -0.29 -1.77 4.65
C ILE A 127 -0.06 -0.29 4.94
N ALA A 128 0.97 0.05 5.71
CA ALA A 128 1.32 1.44 6.02
C ALA A 128 1.65 2.26 4.77
N ASP A 129 2.45 1.73 3.84
CA ASP A 129 2.77 2.40 2.57
C ASP A 129 1.52 2.68 1.74
N TYR A 130 0.61 1.70 1.64
CA TYR A 130 -0.66 1.89 0.95
C TYR A 130 -1.54 2.95 1.63
N GLU A 131 -1.66 2.93 2.95
CA GLU A 131 -2.47 3.88 3.71
C GLU A 131 -1.92 5.30 3.57
N ASN A 132 -0.61 5.48 3.74
CA ASN A 132 0.07 6.75 3.53
C ASN A 132 -0.13 7.29 2.11
N ALA A 133 0.04 6.43 1.09
CA ALA A 133 -0.17 6.81 -0.30
C ALA A 133 -1.64 7.15 -0.59
N ALA A 134 -2.60 6.39 -0.03
CA ALA A 134 -4.02 6.63 -0.20
C ALA A 134 -4.46 7.96 0.43
N VAL A 135 -3.96 8.26 1.64
CA VAL A 135 -4.18 9.55 2.32
C VAL A 135 -3.58 10.69 1.51
N ASN A 136 -2.33 10.57 1.05
CA ASN A 136 -1.69 11.60 0.23
C ASN A 136 -2.42 11.84 -1.10
N TYR A 137 -2.88 10.77 -1.76
CA TYR A 137 -3.69 10.87 -2.97
C TYR A 137 -5.01 11.60 -2.71
N TYR A 138 -5.69 11.30 -1.60
CA TYR A 138 -6.93 11.96 -1.22
C TYR A 138 -6.72 13.43 -0.83
N ILE A 139 -5.64 13.76 -0.12
CA ILE A 139 -5.27 15.15 0.19
C ILE A 139 -5.10 15.95 -1.11
N LYS A 140 -4.42 15.38 -2.12
CA LYS A 140 -4.16 16.07 -3.39
C LYS A 140 -5.41 16.17 -4.27
N TYR A 141 -6.13 15.07 -4.47
CA TYR A 141 -7.19 14.98 -5.50
C TYR A 141 -8.60 14.72 -4.96
N GLY A 142 -8.76 14.42 -3.67
CA GLY A 142 -10.06 14.15 -3.04
C GLY A 142 -10.99 15.36 -3.07
N GLU A 143 -12.30 15.13 -3.07
CA GLU A 143 -13.35 16.17 -3.06
C GLU A 143 -13.37 17.13 -4.27
N LEU A 144 -12.42 17.02 -5.20
CA LEU A 144 -12.51 17.69 -6.49
C LEU A 144 -13.46 16.95 -7.43
N HIS A 145 -14.08 17.68 -8.35
CA HIS A 145 -14.90 17.07 -9.38
C HIS A 145 -14.07 16.23 -10.36
N HIS A 146 -14.74 15.36 -11.11
CA HIS A 146 -14.05 14.40 -12.00
C HIS A 146 -13.15 15.11 -13.05
N SER A 147 -13.65 16.20 -13.61
CA SER A 147 -13.04 17.03 -14.66
C SER A 147 -12.25 18.22 -14.11
N ALA A 148 -11.78 18.14 -12.86
CA ALA A 148 -11.09 19.24 -12.21
C ALA A 148 -9.80 19.62 -12.93
N ASN A 149 -9.62 20.93 -13.11
CA ASN A 149 -8.47 21.52 -13.78
C ASN A 149 -7.31 21.75 -12.80
N VAL A 150 -6.12 21.97 -13.34
CA VAL A 150 -4.91 22.29 -12.55
C VAL A 150 -5.08 23.53 -11.67
N THR A 151 -5.86 24.51 -12.11
CA THR A 151 -6.13 25.75 -11.36
C THR A 151 -6.90 25.50 -10.06
N GLU A 152 -7.89 24.61 -10.09
CA GLU A 152 -8.70 24.27 -8.90
C GLU A 152 -7.89 23.50 -7.87
N VAL A 153 -7.05 22.57 -8.34
CA VAL A 153 -6.13 21.81 -7.48
C VAL A 153 -5.16 22.77 -6.81
N PHE A 154 -4.66 23.76 -7.55
CA PHE A 154 -3.80 24.80 -7.02
C PHE A 154 -4.53 25.67 -5.98
N MET A 155 -5.80 26.00 -6.18
CA MET A 155 -6.59 26.70 -5.16
C MET A 155 -6.83 25.85 -3.91
N LYS A 156 -7.04 24.53 -4.04
CA LYS A 156 -7.09 23.61 -2.89
C LYS A 156 -5.76 23.58 -2.14
N GLN A 157 -4.64 23.50 -2.85
CA GLN A 157 -3.32 23.56 -2.25
C GLN A 157 -3.12 24.86 -1.47
N LYS A 158 -3.48 26.01 -2.06
CA LYS A 158 -3.45 27.32 -1.38
C LYS A 158 -4.32 27.35 -0.14
N HIS A 159 -5.53 26.79 -0.21
CA HIS A 159 -6.43 26.70 0.93
C HIS A 159 -5.77 25.93 2.09
N ARG A 160 -5.15 24.79 1.82
CA ARG A 160 -4.39 24.01 2.82
C ARG A 160 -3.25 24.83 3.43
N MET A 161 -2.43 25.48 2.60
CA MET A 161 -1.31 26.31 3.09
C MET A 161 -1.78 27.49 3.95
N LEU A 162 -2.89 28.14 3.57
CA LEU A 162 -3.48 29.23 4.35
C LEU A 162 -4.06 28.74 5.68
N TRP A 163 -4.64 27.54 5.70
CA TRP A 163 -5.12 26.91 6.92
C TRP A 163 -3.96 26.57 7.85
N GLU A 164 -2.88 25.98 7.32
CA GLU A 164 -1.68 25.61 8.08
C GLU A 164 -1.01 26.82 8.72
N ARG A 165 -1.00 27.96 8.02
CA ARG A 165 -0.50 29.22 8.58
C ARG A 165 -1.30 29.70 9.79
N ARG A 166 -2.60 29.36 9.89
CA ARG A 166 -3.49 29.83 10.97
C ARG A 166 -3.56 28.86 12.14
N HIS A 167 -3.57 27.55 11.88
CA HIS A 167 -3.83 26.52 12.88
C HIS A 167 -2.61 25.61 13.16
N GLY A 168 -1.53 25.75 12.38
CA GLY A 168 -0.37 24.86 12.46
C GLY A 168 -0.45 23.70 11.46
N PRO A 169 0.54 22.79 11.44
CA PRO A 169 0.62 21.72 10.46
C PRO A 169 -0.56 20.74 10.57
N VAL A 170 -1.18 20.43 9.42
CA VAL A 170 -2.29 19.47 9.34
C VAL A 170 -1.79 18.10 9.81
N GLY A 171 -2.41 17.56 10.86
CA GLY A 171 -2.11 16.22 11.40
C GLY A 171 -1.43 16.22 12.78
N GLN A 172 -0.78 17.31 13.20
CA GLN A 172 -0.23 17.40 14.57
C GLN A 172 -1.31 17.67 15.62
N GLU A 173 -2.38 18.40 15.26
CA GLU A 173 -3.57 18.49 16.13
C GLU A 173 -4.19 17.11 16.40
N GLY A 174 -4.02 16.15 15.49
CA GLY A 174 -4.44 14.76 15.70
C GLY A 174 -3.53 14.05 16.70
N GLU A 175 -2.24 14.39 16.77
CA GLU A 175 -1.30 13.87 17.76
C GLU A 175 -1.54 14.49 19.14
N GLU A 176 -1.78 15.80 19.20
CA GLU A 176 -2.26 16.52 20.40
C GLU A 176 -3.61 15.97 20.88
N ARG A 177 -4.59 15.79 19.98
CA ARG A 177 -5.88 15.16 20.29
C ARG A 177 -5.73 13.69 20.68
N LYS A 178 -4.81 12.93 20.07
CA LYS A 178 -4.49 11.55 20.47
C LYS A 178 -3.79 11.50 21.82
N LYS A 179 -2.92 12.45 22.15
CA LYS A 179 -2.31 12.63 23.48
C LYS A 179 -3.37 13.01 24.51
N LEU A 180 -4.27 13.93 24.19
CA LEU A 180 -5.42 14.31 25.02
C LEU A 180 -6.43 13.18 25.18
N ALA A 181 -6.68 12.39 24.12
CA ALA A 181 -7.54 11.21 24.15
C ALA A 181 -6.89 10.04 24.91
N ALA A 182 -5.58 9.82 24.76
CA ALA A 182 -4.83 8.85 25.54
C ALA A 182 -4.77 9.25 27.03
N ALA A 183 -4.57 10.54 27.33
CA ALA A 183 -4.66 11.07 28.69
C ALA A 183 -6.08 10.96 29.27
N ALA A 184 -7.12 11.15 28.44
CA ALA A 184 -8.51 10.92 28.84
C ALA A 184 -8.80 9.42 29.05
N GLU A 185 -8.27 8.53 28.21
CA GLU A 185 -8.36 7.07 28.37
C GLU A 185 -7.59 6.57 29.58
N GLU A 186 -6.44 7.17 29.91
CA GLU A 186 -5.67 6.90 31.13
C GLU A 186 -6.43 7.37 32.37
N ALA A 187 -7.00 8.58 32.35
CA ALA A 187 -7.86 9.08 33.43
C ALA A 187 -9.14 8.25 33.60
N VAL A 188 -9.67 7.69 32.50
CA VAL A 188 -10.80 6.75 32.52
C VAL A 188 -10.35 5.36 32.99
N LYS A 189 -9.15 4.88 32.64
CA LYS A 189 -8.54 3.63 33.16
C LYS A 189 -8.25 3.71 34.65
N GLU A 190 -7.81 4.85 35.15
CA GLU A 190 -7.56 5.08 36.58
C GLU A 190 -8.86 4.99 37.37
N LYS A 191 -9.94 5.61 36.86
CA LYS A 191 -11.31 5.45 37.41
C LYS A 191 -11.87 4.04 37.20
N ASN A 192 -11.51 3.36 36.12
CA ASN A 192 -11.90 1.98 35.83
C ASN A 192 -11.10 0.95 36.63
N SER A 193 -9.96 1.29 37.21
CA SER A 193 -9.21 0.39 38.10
C SER A 193 -9.95 0.22 39.44
N VAL A 194 -10.56 1.30 39.92
CA VAL A 194 -11.47 1.31 41.07
C VAL A 194 -12.77 0.54 40.79
N SER A 195 -13.26 0.53 39.53
CA SER A 195 -14.40 -0.30 39.13
C SER A 195 -14.00 -1.77 38.83
N ARG A 196 -12.80 -2.05 38.29
CA ARG A 196 -12.25 -3.40 38.11
C ARG A 196 -11.98 -4.13 39.42
N LEU A 197 -11.64 -3.42 40.49
CA LEU A 197 -11.56 -4.00 41.84
C LEU A 197 -12.93 -4.53 42.32
N ARG A 198 -14.04 -4.05 41.76
CA ARG A 198 -15.39 -4.60 41.99
C ARG A 198 -15.76 -5.76 41.05
N GLU A 199 -15.04 -5.94 39.94
CA GLU A 199 -15.21 -7.07 38.99
C GLU A 199 -14.29 -8.26 39.28
N PHE A 200 -13.42 -8.20 40.30
CA PHE A 200 -12.51 -9.27 40.71
C PHE A 200 -13.20 -10.56 41.21
N GLY A 201 -14.53 -10.63 41.12
CA GLY A 201 -15.29 -11.87 41.18
C GLY A 201 -15.60 -12.36 39.76
N PHE A 202 -14.84 -13.36 39.30
CA PHE A 202 -15.05 -14.16 38.08
C PHE A 202 -14.71 -13.55 36.72
N ARG A 203 -13.53 -13.91 36.20
CA ARG A 203 -13.38 -14.28 34.78
C ARG A 203 -12.19 -15.22 34.56
N ARG A 204 -12.46 -16.45 34.12
CA ARG A 204 -11.48 -17.35 33.51
C ARG A 204 -11.40 -17.06 32.02
N TYR A 205 -10.20 -16.86 31.50
CA TYR A 205 -9.79 -17.31 30.16
C TYR A 205 -8.25 -17.33 30.14
N VAL A 206 -7.66 -18.51 29.96
CA VAL A 206 -6.20 -18.71 29.90
C VAL A 206 -5.83 -18.96 28.43
N PRO A 207 -4.87 -18.22 27.85
CA PRO A 207 -4.39 -18.46 26.50
C PRO A 207 -3.53 -19.73 26.41
N LYS A 208 -3.50 -20.31 25.21
CA LYS A 208 -3.02 -21.66 24.93
C LYS A 208 -1.52 -21.65 24.60
N GLU A 209 -0.69 -21.60 25.64
CA GLU A 209 0.66 -22.15 25.58
C GLU A 209 0.87 -23.07 26.79
N VAL A 210 0.63 -24.36 26.56
CA VAL A 210 1.16 -25.42 27.42
C VAL A 210 1.94 -26.33 26.49
N HIS A 211 3.25 -26.10 26.44
CA HIS A 211 4.20 -27.04 25.89
C HIS A 211 4.31 -28.24 26.83
N LEU A 212 3.96 -29.42 26.32
CA LEU A 212 4.45 -30.73 26.75
C LEU A 212 4.86 -31.49 25.49
#